data_AF-X0HML1-F1
#
_entry.id   AF-X0HML1-F1
#
_cell.length_a   1.000
_cell.length_b   1.000
_cell.length_c   1.000
_cell.angle_alpha   90.00
_cell.angle_beta   90.00
_cell.angle_gamma   90.00
#
_symmetry.space_group_name_H-M   'P 1'
#
loop_
_entity.id
_entity.type
_entity.pdbx_description
1 polymer ?
#
loop_
_entity_poly.entity_id
_entity_poly.type
_entity_poly.pdbx_seq_one_letter_code
_entity_poly.pdbx_strand_id
1 'polypeptide(L)'
;MLRNRQTGYPLGPRNSCPDSTCASCVAQSQVLYLKYNSNPDTLRNEYNALRVLKQKTTIPAPRAFDVVPQNTGEENFGYLLMSRVPGTALVTCRDALSDQDYANHRGSVDPATPRSDSSSCHLP
;
A
#
# COMPACT_ATOMS: atom_id res chain seq x y z
N MET A 1 -14.36 37.50 35.37
CA MET A 1 -14.71 36.34 34.51
C MET A 1 -15.84 36.75 33.58
N LEU A 2 -15.62 36.73 32.26
CA LEU A 2 -16.62 37.14 31.26
C LEU A 2 -17.45 35.91 30.87
N ARG A 3 -18.76 35.94 31.17
CA ARG A 3 -19.74 34.90 30.77
C ARG A 3 -20.41 35.28 29.44
N ASN A 4 -20.62 34.32 28.55
CA ASN A 4 -21.46 34.50 27.37
C ASN A 4 -22.93 34.61 27.82
N ARG A 5 -23.61 35.73 27.51
CA ARG A 5 -24.95 36.06 27.99
C ARG A 5 -26.09 35.25 27.34
N GLN A 6 -25.82 34.40 26.34
CA GLN A 6 -26.88 33.69 25.61
C GLN A 6 -27.07 32.22 26.01
N THR A 7 -26.07 31.54 26.58
CA THR A 7 -26.17 30.10 26.83
C THR A 7 -25.81 29.65 28.24
N GLY A 8 -25.28 30.52 29.11
CA GLY A 8 -25.05 30.21 30.53
C GLY A 8 -24.01 29.13 30.83
N TYR A 9 -23.48 28.42 29.84
CA TYR A 9 -22.45 27.40 30.01
C TYR A 9 -21.04 28.02 30.12
N PRO A 10 -20.16 27.45 30.95
CA PRO A 10 -18.77 27.87 31.01
C PRO A 10 -18.09 27.62 29.66
N LEU A 11 -17.40 28.64 29.12
CA LEU A 11 -16.51 28.46 27.99
C LEU A 11 -15.37 27.54 28.45
N GLY A 12 -15.42 26.28 28.03
CA GLY A 12 -14.35 25.31 28.26
C GLY A 12 -13.02 25.83 27.69
N PRO A 13 -11.88 25.35 28.21
CA PRO A 13 -10.58 25.88 27.84
C PRO A 13 -10.38 25.77 26.33
N ARG A 14 -10.08 26.90 25.69
CA ARG A 14 -9.52 26.96 24.34
C ARG A 14 -8.37 25.95 24.29
N ASN A 15 -8.45 25.03 23.34
CA ASN A 15 -7.36 24.14 22.93
C ASN A 15 -6.07 24.95 22.82
N SER A 16 -5.28 24.93 23.89
CA SER A 16 -3.94 25.46 23.93
C SER A 16 -3.06 24.23 23.77
N CYS A 17 -2.54 24.06 22.56
CA CYS A 17 -1.48 23.09 22.32
C CYS A 17 -0.32 23.44 23.26
N PRO A 18 0.07 22.56 24.19
CA PRO A 18 1.23 22.82 25.02
C PRO A 18 2.48 22.67 24.14
N ASP A 19 3.18 23.78 23.97
CA ASP A 19 4.61 23.96 23.69
C ASP A 19 5.35 22.97 22.75
N SER A 20 5.76 23.54 21.60
CA SER A 20 7.03 23.33 20.87
C SER A 20 7.40 22.00 20.19
N THR A 21 6.52 20.99 20.15
CA THR A 21 6.75 19.79 19.29
C THR A 21 5.60 19.52 18.31
N CYS A 22 4.90 20.57 17.86
CA CYS A 22 3.78 20.45 16.92
C CYS A 22 4.20 20.25 15.45
N ALA A 23 5.37 19.67 15.18
CA ALA A 23 5.77 19.28 13.82
C ALA A 23 4.93 18.12 13.25
N SER A 24 4.12 17.42 14.06
CA SER A 24 3.37 16.24 13.62
C SER A 24 1.88 16.46 13.35
N CYS A 25 1.37 17.69 13.45
CA CYS A 25 -0.02 17.98 13.07
C CYS A 25 -0.15 18.46 11.61
N VAL A 26 0.80 18.09 10.74
CA VAL A 26 0.51 18.13 9.30
C VAL A 26 -0.57 17.09 9.10
N ALA A 27 -1.80 17.54 8.86
CA ALA A 27 -2.81 16.69 8.24
C ALA A 27 -2.20 16.20 6.92
N GLN A 28 -1.52 15.05 6.96
CA GLN A 28 -0.98 14.40 5.78
C GLN A 28 -2.20 14.05 4.95
N SER A 29 -2.50 14.88 3.95
CA SER A 29 -3.42 14.51 2.88
C SER A 29 -2.90 13.20 2.29
N GLN A 30 -3.54 12.09 2.67
CA GLN A 30 -3.18 10.78 2.16
C GLN A 30 -3.61 10.74 0.71
N VAL A 31 -2.64 10.70 -0.20
CA VAL A 31 -2.91 10.47 -1.62
C VAL A 31 -3.43 9.04 -1.76
N LEU A 32 -4.55 8.88 -2.47
CA LEU A 32 -5.21 7.60 -2.70
C LEU A 32 -5.09 7.21 -4.18
N TYR A 33 -5.07 5.92 -4.43
CA TYR A 33 -5.20 5.34 -5.76
C TYR A 33 -6.47 4.50 -5.84
N LEU A 34 -7.15 4.62 -6.98
CA LEU A 34 -8.30 3.80 -7.33
C LEU A 34 -7.92 2.90 -8.50
N LYS A 35 -7.97 1.59 -8.29
CA LYS A 35 -7.74 0.60 -9.34
C LYS A 35 -9.06 0.07 -9.84
N TYR A 36 -9.26 0.10 -11.16
CA TYR A 36 -10.40 -0.51 -11.83
C TYR A 36 -10.02 -1.88 -12.40
N ASN A 37 -10.93 -2.85 -12.35
CA ASN A 37 -10.76 -4.13 -13.02
C ASN A 37 -12.13 -4.75 -13.37
N SER A 38 -12.24 -5.36 -14.55
CA SER A 38 -13.41 -6.12 -15.01
C SER A 38 -13.48 -7.55 -14.45
N ASN A 39 -12.58 -7.91 -13.54
CA ASN A 39 -12.59 -9.16 -12.80
C ASN A 39 -12.57 -8.87 -11.28
N PRO A 40 -13.72 -8.98 -10.58
CA PRO A 40 -13.82 -8.67 -9.16
C PRO A 40 -13.03 -9.64 -8.27
N ASP A 41 -12.80 -10.87 -8.71
CA ASP A 41 -12.00 -11.85 -7.95
C ASP A 41 -10.52 -11.47 -7.94
N THR A 42 -10.04 -10.87 -9.03
CA THR A 42 -8.67 -10.31 -9.07
C THR A 42 -8.51 -9.20 -8.03
N LEU A 43 -9.51 -8.32 -7.89
CA LEU A 43 -9.48 -7.24 -6.88
C LEU A 43 -9.55 -7.78 -5.45
N ARG A 44 -10.37 -8.80 -5.20
CA ARG A 44 -10.43 -9.49 -3.89
C ARG A 44 -9.10 -10.16 -3.54
N ASN A 45 -8.49 -10.84 -4.51
CA ASN A 45 -7.19 -11.47 -4.31
C ASN A 45 -6.12 -10.44 -3.95
N GLU A 46 -6.09 -9.31 -4.66
CA GLU A 46 -5.15 -8.22 -4.38
C GLU A 46 -5.39 -7.56 -3.02
N TYR A 47 -6.65 -7.31 -2.65
CA TYR A 47 -7.01 -6.82 -1.32
C TYR A 47 -6.46 -7.73 -0.21
N ASN A 48 -6.64 -9.04 -0.36
CA ASN A 48 -6.13 -10.03 0.59
C ASN A 48 -4.60 -10.09 0.59
N ALA A 49 -3.96 -10.07 -0.59
CA ALA A 49 -2.52 -10.09 -0.72
C ALA A 49 -1.87 -8.88 -0.04
N LEU A 50 -2.42 -7.67 -0.21
CA LEU A 50 -1.92 -6.45 0.45
C LEU A 50 -2.04 -6.54 1.98
N ARG A 51 -3.10 -7.17 2.50
CA ARG A 51 -3.24 -7.42 3.95
C ARG A 51 -2.18 -8.39 4.48
N VAL A 52 -1.90 -9.46 3.73
CA VAL A 52 -0.86 -10.44 4.10
C VAL A 52 0.53 -9.80 4.03
N LEU A 53 0.86 -9.09 2.95
CA LEU A 53 2.14 -8.41 2.78
C LEU A 53 2.44 -7.47 3.95
N LYS A 54 1.47 -6.63 4.34
CA LYS A 54 1.61 -5.72 5.48
C LYS A 54 1.95 -6.44 6.79
N GLN A 55 1.49 -7.68 6.98
CA GLN A 55 1.73 -8.46 8.19
C GLN A 55 3.00 -9.30 8.13
N LYS A 56 3.48 -9.62 6.93
CA LYS A 56 4.52 -10.63 6.71
C LYS A 56 5.84 -10.06 6.20
N THR A 57 5.85 -8.82 5.75
CA THR A 57 7.06 -8.19 5.21
C THR A 57 7.27 -6.80 5.81
N THR A 58 8.51 -6.32 5.74
CA THR A 58 8.89 -4.94 6.08
C THR A 58 8.84 -4.03 4.84
N ILE A 59 8.55 -4.58 3.67
CA ILE A 59 8.49 -3.83 2.40
C ILE A 59 7.26 -2.92 2.44
N PRO A 60 7.42 -1.60 2.25
CA PRO A 60 6.28 -0.70 2.16
C PRO A 60 5.33 -1.10 1.03
N ALA A 61 4.07 -1.36 1.38
CA ALA A 61 3.03 -1.75 0.44
C ALA A 61 1.82 -0.82 0.56
N PRO A 62 1.01 -0.66 -0.52
CA PRO A 62 -0.25 0.05 -0.44
C PRO A 62 -1.16 -0.54 0.63
N ARG A 63 -1.78 0.32 1.44
CA ARG A 63 -2.85 -0.09 2.35
C ARG A 63 -4.15 -0.15 1.56
N ALA A 64 -4.70 -1.35 1.39
CA ALA A 64 -6.05 -1.50 0.86
C ALA A 64 -7.08 -0.97 1.88
N PHE A 65 -8.04 -0.19 1.40
CA PHE A 65 -9.13 0.38 2.21
C PHE A 65 -10.44 -0.33 1.95
N ASP A 66 -10.84 -0.45 0.69
CA ASP A 66 -12.13 -1.03 0.32
C ASP A 66 -12.12 -1.58 -1.12
N VAL A 67 -12.98 -2.58 -1.37
CA VAL A 67 -13.29 -3.12 -2.69
C VAL A 67 -14.77 -2.93 -2.96
N VAL A 68 -15.08 -2.10 -3.96
CA VAL A 68 -16.46 -1.82 -4.37
C VAL A 68 -16.75 -2.58 -5.65
N PRO A 69 -17.54 -3.67 -5.60
CA PRO A 69 -18.02 -4.34 -6.80
C PRO A 69 -19.13 -3.51 -7.46
N GLN A 70 -19.14 -3.48 -8.78
CA GLN A 70 -20.19 -2.88 -9.59
C GLN A 70 -20.68 -3.90 -10.62
N ASN A 71 -21.97 -4.22 -10.51
CA ASN A 71 -22.63 -5.12 -11.44
C ASN A 71 -23.71 -4.32 -12.17
N THR A 72 -23.49 -4.06 -13.46
CA THR A 72 -24.43 -3.34 -14.32
C THR A 72 -25.33 -4.29 -15.13
N GLY A 73 -25.35 -5.59 -14.78
CA GLY A 73 -26.12 -6.63 -15.46
C GLY A 73 -25.35 -7.29 -16.60
N GLU A 74 -24.77 -6.50 -17.50
CA GLU A 74 -23.96 -7.01 -18.62
C GLU A 74 -22.46 -7.07 -18.29
N GLU A 75 -22.00 -6.20 -17.40
CA GLU A 75 -20.61 -6.13 -16.99
C GLU A 75 -20.48 -6.26 -15.47
N ASN A 76 -19.48 -7.04 -15.06
CA ASN A 76 -19.12 -7.19 -13.67
C ASN A 76 -17.70 -6.65 -13.49
N PHE A 77 -17.60 -5.45 -12.96
CA PHE A 77 -16.31 -4.81 -12.71
C PHE A 77 -16.26 -4.31 -11.27
N GLY A 78 -15.12 -3.78 -10.85
CA GLY A 78 -15.00 -3.24 -9.52
C GLY A 78 -13.86 -2.26 -9.38
N TYR A 79 -13.82 -1.66 -8.21
CA TYR A 79 -12.81 -0.71 -7.81
C TYR A 79 -12.14 -1.15 -6.52
N LEU A 80 -10.82 -1.00 -6.44
CA LEU A 80 -10.04 -1.16 -5.21
C LEU A 80 -9.43 0.18 -4.84
N LEU A 81 -9.81 0.70 -3.67
CA LEU A 81 -9.26 1.93 -3.10
C LEU A 81 -8.08 1.60 -2.20
N MET A 82 -6.95 2.26 -2.40
CA MET A 82 -5.73 2.01 -1.64
C MET A 82 -4.89 3.28 -1.41
N SER A 83 -3.99 3.24 -0.42
CA SER A 83 -3.07 4.34 -0.16
C SER A 83 -1.94 4.39 -1.20
N ARG A 84 -1.45 5.59 -1.49
CA ARG A 84 -0.17 5.77 -2.19
C ARG A 84 0.99 5.32 -1.32
N VAL A 85 1.93 4.60 -1.92
CA VAL A 85 3.28 4.41 -1.36
C VAL A 85 4.20 5.47 -2.00
N PRO A 86 4.85 6.34 -1.21
CA PRO A 86 5.83 7.28 -1.74
C PRO A 86 7.02 6.54 -2.37
N GLY A 87 7.43 6.99 -3.56
CA GLY A 87 8.61 6.44 -4.23
C GLY A 87 8.60 6.72 -5.73
N THR A 88 9.69 6.31 -6.36
CA THR A 88 9.89 6.31 -7.82
C THR A 88 10.08 4.87 -8.28
N ALA A 89 9.65 4.55 -9.50
CA ALA A 89 9.87 3.23 -10.06
C ALA A 89 11.39 2.93 -10.13
N LEU A 90 11.79 1.74 -9.69
CA LEU A 90 13.21 1.34 -9.62
C LEU A 90 13.94 1.45 -10.97
N VAL A 91 13.22 1.24 -12.08
CA VAL A 91 13.77 1.39 -13.44
C VAL A 91 14.35 2.79 -13.69
N THR A 92 13.78 3.82 -13.09
CA THR A 92 14.25 5.21 -13.22
C THR A 92 15.49 5.48 -12.38
N CYS A 93 15.75 4.66 -11.36
CA CYS A 93 16.92 4.80 -10.48
C CYS A 93 18.12 3.97 -10.94
N ARG A 94 18.05 3.31 -12.11
CA ARG A 94 19.05 2.34 -12.58
C ARG A 94 20.48 2.88 -12.54
N ASP A 95 20.69 4.13 -12.95
CA ASP A 95 22.02 4.74 -13.03
C ASP A 95 22.50 5.31 -11.68
N ALA A 96 21.60 5.41 -10.70
CA ALA A 96 21.89 5.90 -9.35
C ALA A 96 22.14 4.76 -8.34
N LEU A 97 21.87 3.51 -8.73
CA LEU A 97 22.13 2.33 -7.90
C LEU A 97 23.59 1.88 -8.10
N SER A 98 24.31 1.70 -7.01
CA SER A 98 25.67 1.16 -7.04
C SER A 98 25.64 -0.34 -7.39
N ASP A 99 26.69 -0.88 -8.03
CA ASP A 99 26.85 -2.33 -8.24
C ASP A 99 26.75 -3.14 -6.93
N GLN A 100 27.09 -2.50 -5.80
CA GLN A 100 26.96 -3.09 -4.47
C GLN A 100 25.49 -3.23 -4.02
N ASP A 101 24.60 -2.32 -4.45
CA ASP A 101 23.16 -2.42 -4.18
C ASP A 101 22.54 -3.56 -5.01
N TYR A 102 23.01 -3.76 -6.24
CA TYR A 102 22.61 -4.89 -7.08
C TYR A 102 23.01 -6.23 -6.46
N ALA A 103 24.22 -6.35 -5.91
CA ALA A 103 24.69 -7.57 -5.24
C ALA A 103 23.84 -7.90 -4.00
N ASN A 104 23.46 -6.88 -3.22
CA ASN A 104 22.65 -7.05 -2.02
C ASN A 104 21.18 -7.40 -2.34
N HIS A 105 20.60 -6.87 -3.42
CA HIS A 105 19.23 -7.19 -3.84
C HIS A 105 19.09 -8.53 -4.57
N ARG A 106 20.19 -9.08 -5.11
CA ARG A 106 20.18 -10.41 -5.76
C ARG A 106 20.19 -11.56 -4.75
N GLY A 107 20.49 -11.29 -3.47
CA GLY A 107 20.52 -12.27 -2.40
C GLY A 107 19.16 -12.65 -1.81
N SER A 108 18.06 -12.03 -2.25
CA SER A 108 16.69 -12.34 -1.74
C SER A 108 15.76 -12.96 -2.78
N VAL A 109 16.28 -13.34 -3.95
CA VAL A 109 15.57 -14.20 -4.91
C VAL A 109 16.33 -15.51 -4.96
N ASP A 110 15.85 -16.51 -4.22
CA ASP A 110 16.32 -17.88 -4.41
C ASP A 110 16.16 -18.23 -5.89
N PRO A 111 17.25 -18.48 -6.64
CA PRO A 111 17.13 -18.95 -8.00
C PRO A 111 16.48 -20.33 -7.95
N ALA A 112 15.42 -20.47 -8.75
CA ALA A 112 14.68 -21.68 -9.01
C ALA A 112 15.53 -22.96 -8.86
N THR A 113 14.99 -23.89 -8.08
CA THR A 113 15.37 -25.31 -8.09
C THR A 113 15.59 -25.78 -9.54
N PRO A 114 16.77 -26.36 -9.88
CA PRO A 114 17.01 -26.84 -11.22
C PRO A 114 16.00 -27.94 -11.56
N ARG A 115 15.38 -27.83 -12.74
CA ARG A 115 14.61 -28.91 -13.36
C ARG A 115 15.56 -30.08 -13.61
N SER A 116 15.25 -31.22 -13.01
CA SER A 116 15.87 -32.50 -13.37
C SER A 116 15.34 -32.92 -14.74
N ASP A 117 16.04 -32.53 -15.81
CA ASP A 117 15.84 -33.14 -17.12
C ASP A 117 16.47 -34.54 -17.10
N SER A 118 15.68 -35.56 -16.78
CA SER A 118 16.03 -36.95 -17.07
C SER A 118 15.38 -37.36 -18.39
N SER A 119 15.97 -36.90 -19.49
CA SER A 119 15.79 -37.55 -20.79
C SER A 119 16.73 -38.76 -20.83
N SER A 120 16.19 -39.96 -20.61
CA SER A 120 16.89 -41.21 -20.90
C SER A 120 16.09 -41.99 -21.92
N CYS A 121 16.36 -41.70 -23.19
CA CYS A 121 16.01 -42.59 -24.29
C CYS A 121 16.92 -43.82 -24.21
N HIS A 122 16.35 -45.00 -23.99
CA HIS A 122 17.01 -46.26 -24.26
C HIS A 122 16.02 -47.24 -24.89
N LEU A 123 16.18 -47.44 -26.20
CA LEU A 123 15.83 -48.66 -26.93
C LEU A 123 17.13 -49.49 -27.02
N PRO A 124 17.03 -50.81 -26.86
CA PRO A 124 16.83 -51.69 -28.01
C PRO A 124 15.59 -52.58 -27.92
#